data_AF-A0A9W9HGI8-F1
#
_entry.id   AF-A0A9W9HGI8-F1
#
_cell.length_a   1.000
_cell.length_b   1.000
_cell.length_c   1.000
_cell.angle_alpha   90.00
_cell.angle_beta   90.00
_cell.angle_gamma   90.00
#
_symmetry.space_group_name_H-M   'P 1'
#
loop_
_entity.id
_entity.type
_entity.pdbx_description
1 polymer ?
#
loop_
_entity_poly.entity_id
_entity_poly.type
_entity_poly.pdbx_seq_one_letter_code
_entity_poly.pdbx_strand_id
1 'polypeptide(L)' 'MSTPQFWSTPLRYIRWAAHEKPAILAALCIGFMGPVSLVTIPPIRHALGDVDPEPVPMTYPIPQGPRVIPKGYDDE' A
#
# COMPACT_ATOMS: atom_id res chain seq x y z
N MET A 1 -1.44 -4.82 -40.79
CA MET A 1 -0.46 -3.91 -40.15
C MET A 1 0.69 -4.76 -39.63
N SER A 2 1.96 -4.49 -39.97
CA SER A 2 3.09 -5.17 -39.31
C SER A 2 3.16 -4.76 -37.85
N THR A 3 3.53 -5.70 -36.96
CA THR A 3 3.68 -5.42 -35.53
C THR A 3 4.87 -4.49 -35.31
N PRO A 4 4.68 -3.27 -34.76
CA PRO A 4 5.80 -2.39 -34.43
C PRO A 4 6.70 -3.07 -33.39
N GLN A 5 8.01 -2.82 -33.45
CA GLN A 5 8.94 -3.33 -32.45
C GLN A 5 8.97 -2.38 -31.24
N PHE A 6 8.82 -2.93 -30.03
CA PHE A 6 8.77 -2.16 -28.79
C PHE A 6 10.05 -1.35 -28.56
N TRP A 7 11.21 -1.99 -28.73
CA TRP A 7 12.52 -1.39 -28.43
C TRP A 7 12.97 -0.30 -29.41
N SER A 8 12.38 -0.24 -30.62
CA SER A 8 12.70 0.82 -31.58
C SER A 8 11.67 1.95 -31.57
N THR A 9 10.39 1.64 -31.31
CA THR A 9 9.30 2.62 -31.39
C THR A 9 8.25 2.39 -30.28
N PRO A 10 8.59 2.62 -29.00
CA PRO A 10 7.75 2.21 -27.86
C PRO A 10 6.38 2.91 -27.86
N LEU A 11 6.31 4.21 -28.14
CA LEU A 11 5.03 4.94 -28.20
C LEU A 11 4.12 4.44 -29.33
N ARG A 12 4.72 4.07 -30.48
CA ARG A 12 3.97 3.49 -31.61
C ARG A 12 3.47 2.09 -31.26
N TYR A 13 4.26 1.31 -30.52
CA TYR A 13 3.86 -0.01 -30.02
C TYR A 13 2.69 0.09 -29.06
N ILE A 14 2.74 1.00 -28.08
CA ILE A 14 1.64 1.21 -27.11
C ILE A 14 0.36 1.62 -27.84
N ARG A 15 0.44 2.56 -28.80
CA ARG A 15 -0.72 2.95 -29.62
C ARG A 15 -1.29 1.78 -30.42
N TRP A 16 -0.43 0.96 -31.02
CA TRP A 16 -0.87 -0.25 -31.73
C TRP A 16 -1.50 -1.27 -30.78
N ALA A 17 -0.89 -1.53 -29.63
CA ALA A 17 -1.38 -2.45 -28.61
C ALA A 17 -2.73 -2.01 -28.04
N ALA A 18 -2.98 -0.70 -27.92
CA ALA A 18 -4.27 -0.17 -27.48
C ALA A 18 -5.42 -0.50 -28.46
N HIS A 19 -5.15 -0.52 -29.77
CA HIS A 19 -6.17 -0.86 -30.78
C HIS A 19 -6.27 -2.37 -31.04
N GLU A 20 -5.15 -3.06 -31.16
CA GLU A 20 -5.13 -4.48 -31.56
C GLU A 20 -5.31 -5.43 -30.37
N LYS A 21 -4.79 -5.06 -29.20
CA LYS A 21 -4.77 -5.91 -27.99
C LYS A 21 -5.20 -5.13 -26.74
N PRO A 22 -6.39 -4.50 -26.75
CA PRO A 22 -6.82 -3.60 -25.67
C PRO A 22 -6.86 -4.29 -24.31
N ALA A 23 -7.32 -5.55 -24.25
CA ALA A 23 -7.42 -6.30 -23.00
C ALA A 23 -6.04 -6.52 -22.34
N ILE A 24 -5.00 -6.82 -23.12
CA ILE A 24 -3.66 -7.08 -22.59
C ILE A 24 -3.04 -5.79 -22.06
N LEU A 25 -3.15 -4.70 -22.83
CA LEU A 25 -2.63 -3.40 -22.41
C LEU A 25 -3.34 -2.91 -21.14
N ALA A 26 -4.67 -3.00 -21.09
CA ALA A 26 -5.45 -2.60 -19.92
C ALA A 26 -5.12 -3.46 -18.69
N ALA A 27 -5.02 -4.79 -18.85
CA ALA A 27 -4.64 -5.69 -17.75
C ALA A 27 -3.25 -5.36 -17.19
N LEU A 28 -2.27 -5.07 -18.06
CA LEU A 28 -0.94 -4.67 -17.63
C LEU A 28 -0.97 -3.32 -16.88
N CYS A 29 -1.65 -2.32 -17.43
CA CYS A 29 -1.77 -1.01 -16.79
C CYS A 29 -2.45 -1.12 -15.41
N ILE A 30 -3.59 -1.78 -15.32
CA ILE A 30 -4.33 -1.94 -14.06
C ILE A 30 -3.52 -2.78 -13.06
N GLY A 31 -2.92 -3.87 -13.51
CA GLY A 31 -2.07 -4.72 -12.68
C GLY A 31 -0.85 -3.98 -12.14
N PHE A 32 -0.24 -3.10 -12.94
CA PHE A 32 0.91 -2.31 -12.51
C PHE A 32 0.53 -1.10 -11.63
N MET A 33 -0.66 -0.51 -11.84
CA MET A 33 -1.14 0.59 -11.00
C MET A 33 -1.23 0.20 -9.52
N GLY A 34 -1.57 -1.06 -9.20
CA GLY A 34 -1.59 -1.57 -7.82
C GLY A 34 -0.26 -1.38 -7.10
N PRO A 35 0.83 -2.08 -7.49
CA PRO A 35 2.15 -1.94 -6.87
C PRO A 35 2.68 -0.50 -6.89
N VAL A 36 2.45 0.26 -7.97
CA VAL A 36 2.86 1.67 -8.04
C VAL A 36 2.14 2.50 -6.97
N SER A 37 0.83 2.31 -6.83
CA SER A 37 0.04 3.02 -5.82
C SER A 37 0.50 2.71 -4.40
N LEU A 38 0.87 1.45 -4.11
CA LEU A 38 1.36 1.04 -2.79
C LEU A 38 2.67 1.74 -2.41
N VAL A 39 3.53 2.05 -3.36
CA VAL A 39 4.81 2.73 -3.08
C VAL A 39 4.65 4.25 -3.09
N THR A 40 3.76 4.78 -3.94
CA THR A 40 3.64 6.23 -4.16
C THR A 40 2.63 6.91 -3.23
N ILE A 41 1.52 6.26 -2.90
CA ILE A 41 0.45 6.88 -2.11
C ILE A 41 0.81 7.07 -0.63
N PRO A 42 1.38 6.08 0.09
CA PRO A 42 1.69 6.25 1.52
C PRO A 42 2.55 7.47 1.86
N PRO A 43 3.70 7.74 1.20
CA PRO A 43 4.51 8.92 1.53
C PRO A 43 3.77 10.24 1.26
N ILE A 44 2.93 10.30 0.22
CA ILE A 44 2.09 11.47 -0.07
C ILE A 44 1.05 11.65 1.04
N ARG A 45 0.42 10.56 1.48
CA ARG A 45 -0.58 10.57 2.56
C ARG A 45 0.01 11.10 3.88
N HIS A 46 1.19 10.60 4.26
CA HIS A 46 1.92 11.10 5.44
C HIS A 46 2.32 12.58 5.32
N ALA A 47 2.74 13.02 4.13
CA ALA A 47 3.10 14.42 3.90
C ALA A 47 1.91 15.38 4.01
N LEU A 48 0.69 14.89 3.75
CA LEU A 48 -0.56 15.64 3.92
C LEU A 48 -1.12 15.58 5.36
N GLY A 49 -0.42 14.91 6.28
CA GLY A 49 -0.81 14.81 7.69
C GLY A 49 -1.71 13.63 8.03
N ASP A 50 -2.01 12.76 7.06
CA ASP A 50 -2.73 11.51 7.30
C ASP A 50 -1.71 10.41 7.68
N VAL A 51 -1.61 10.17 8.98
CA VAL A 51 -0.63 9.27 9.61
C VAL A 51 -1.26 7.92 9.95
N ASP A 52 -0.42 6.88 10.02
CA ASP A 52 -0.89 5.55 10.36
C ASP A 52 -1.39 5.53 11.82
N PRO A 53 -2.54 4.87 12.09
CA PRO A 53 -3.06 4.75 13.43
C PRO A 53 -2.13 3.92 14.32
N GLU A 54 -2.16 4.21 15.62
CA GLU A 54 -1.42 3.41 16.61
C GLU A 54 -1.89 1.95 16.59
N PRO A 55 -0.98 0.98 16.82
CA PRO A 55 -1.32 -0.43 16.82
C PRO A 55 -2.28 -0.77 17.97
N VAL A 56 -3.36 -1.48 17.66
CA VAL A 56 -4.31 -1.96 18.65
C VAL A 56 -3.61 -2.98 19.58
N PRO A 57 -3.80 -2.90 20.91
CA PRO A 57 -3.23 -3.87 21.83
C PRO A 57 -3.83 -5.26 21.58
N MET A 58 -2.98 -6.22 21.27
CA MET A 58 -3.37 -7.62 21.03
C MET A 58 -3.46 -8.45 22.32
N THR A 59 -2.99 -7.89 23.43
CA THR A 59 -2.96 -8.52 24.75
C THR A 59 -3.32 -7.49 25.82
N TYR A 60 -3.58 -7.98 27.04
CA TYR A 60 -3.79 -7.09 28.18
C TYR A 60 -2.55 -6.20 28.38
N PRO A 61 -2.69 -4.86 28.40
CA PRO A 61 -1.56 -3.96 28.52
C PRO A 61 -1.01 -4.04 29.95
N ILE A 62 0.08 -4.79 30.13
CA ILE A 62 0.77 -4.88 31.41
C ILE A 62 1.70 -3.65 31.55
N PRO A 63 1.50 -2.81 32.58
CA PRO A 63 2.40 -1.70 32.85
C PRO A 63 3.83 -2.18 33.07
N GLN A 64 4.80 -1.45 32.52
CA GLN A 64 6.21 -1.73 32.77
C GLN A 64 6.59 -1.25 34.17
N GLY A 65 7.28 -2.10 34.94
CA GLY A 65 7.87 -1.71 36.23
C GLY A 65 7.56 -2.66 37.39
N PRO A 66 8.08 -2.33 38.59
CA PRO A 66 7.86 -3.12 39.79
C PRO A 66 6.41 -3.00 40.27
N ARG A 67 5.94 -4.05 40.94
CA ARG A 67 4.60 -4.08 41.54
C ARG A 67 4.48 -3.00 42.63
N VAL A 68 3.41 -2.20 42.53
CA VAL A 68 2.97 -1.31 43.62
C VAL A 68 1.91 -2.05 44.42
N ILE A 69 2.08 -2.15 45.74
CA ILE A 69 1.12 -2.82 46.63
C ILE A 69 -0.04 -1.86 46.90
N PRO A 70 -1.28 -2.16 46.45
CA PRO A 70 -2.44 -1.31 46.71
C PRO A 70 -2.89 -1.44 48.18
N LYS A 71 -3.63 -0.44 48.68
CA LYS A 71 -4.27 -0.45 50.01
C LYS A 71 -5.78 -0.26 49.83
N GLY A 72 -6.59 -0.79 50.75
CA GLY A 72 -8.03 -0.45 50.85
C GLY A 72 -9.04 -1.55 50.48
N TYR A 73 -8.57 -2.77 50.22
CA TYR A 73 -9.41 -3.96 49.98
C TYR A 73 -8.89 -5.17 50.76
N ASP A 74 -8.26 -4.94 51.91
CA ASP A 74 -7.80 -6.00 52.79
C ASP A 74 -9.02 -6.55 53.57
N ASP A 75 -9.18 -7.87 53.62
CA ASP A 75 -10.24 -8.52 54.41
C ASP A 75 -9.90 -8.39 55.92
N GLU A 76 -10.87 -7.99 56.75
CA GLU A 76 -10.70 -7.86 58.22
C GLU A 76 -10.27 -9.18 58.91
#